data_AF-A0A0Q8XBQ9-F1
#
_entry.id   AF-A0A0Q8XBQ9-F1
#
_cell.length_a   1.000
_cell.length_b   1.000
_cell.length_c   1.000
_cell.angle_alpha   90.00
_cell.angle_beta   90.00
_cell.angle_gamma   90.00
#
_symmetry.space_group_name_H-M   'P 1'
#
loop_
_entity.id
_entity.type
_entity.pdbx_description
1 polymer ?
#
loop_
_entity_poly.entity_id
_entity_poly.type
_entity_poly.pdbx_seq_one_letter_code
_entity_poly.pdbx_strand_id
1 'polypeptide(L)'
;MPQFAFDIADVVDLGDDHEGITLIGPPIGTSGGLEIGDTLLVPTVEGDHTPCECVGFPLVDLGPERASWVRVSVGGVMLDEVLVGARATRQA
;
A
#
# COMPACT_ATOMS: atom_id res chain seq x y z
N MET A 1 5.61 -7.75 18.41
CA MET A 1 5.43 -8.72 17.31
C MET A 1 5.63 -7.98 16.00
N PRO A 2 6.34 -8.51 14.99
CA PRO A 2 6.47 -7.81 13.72
C PRO A 2 5.09 -7.70 13.06
N GLN A 3 4.70 -6.48 12.69
CA GLN A 3 3.43 -6.16 12.03
C GLN A 3 3.65 -6.07 10.52
N PHE A 4 2.59 -6.27 9.74
CA PHE A 4 2.67 -6.12 8.29
C PHE A 4 3.13 -4.70 7.91
N ALA A 5 4.19 -4.60 7.09
CA ALA A 5 4.82 -3.36 6.66
C ALA A 5 5.58 -3.53 5.33
N PHE A 6 5.58 -2.48 4.50
CA PHE A 6 6.34 -2.40 3.25
C PHE A 6 6.71 -0.93 2.95
N ASP A 7 7.78 -0.72 2.19
CA ASP A 7 8.15 0.63 1.75
C ASP A 7 7.39 0.94 0.47
N ILE A 8 6.84 2.15 0.35
CA ILE A 8 6.11 2.59 -0.84
C ILE A 8 7.14 3.05 -1.87
N ALA A 9 7.33 2.28 -2.93
CA ALA A 9 8.24 2.61 -4.01
C ALA A 9 7.52 3.29 -5.19
N ASP A 10 6.22 3.01 -5.35
CA ASP A 10 5.40 3.58 -6.43
C ASP A 10 3.93 3.63 -6.00
N VAL A 11 3.17 4.53 -6.65
CA VAL A 11 1.73 4.73 -6.42
C VAL A 11 1.07 4.92 -7.77
N VAL A 12 0.06 4.10 -8.06
CA VAL A 12 -0.64 4.13 -9.35
C VAL A 12 -2.14 4.13 -9.15
N ASP A 13 -2.83 4.88 -10.00
CA ASP A 13 -4.27 4.76 -10.22
C ASP A 13 -4.49 3.78 -11.37
N LEU A 14 -5.26 2.72 -11.12
CA LEU A 14 -5.57 1.69 -12.12
C LEU A 14 -6.81 2.04 -12.97
N GLY A 15 -7.43 3.20 -12.73
CA GLY A 15 -8.60 3.71 -13.42
C GLY A 15 -9.92 3.24 -12.83
N ASP A 16 -11.02 3.70 -13.44
CA ASP A 16 -12.39 3.61 -12.92
C ASP A 16 -12.90 2.19 -12.60
N ASP A 17 -12.27 1.15 -13.14
CA ASP A 17 -12.61 -0.26 -12.87
C ASP A 17 -12.03 -0.80 -11.55
N HIS A 18 -11.21 0.00 -10.85
CA HIS A 18 -10.55 -0.37 -9.60
C HIS A 18 -10.86 0.64 -8.49
N GLU A 19 -11.10 0.13 -7.28
CA GLU A 19 -11.36 0.97 -6.13
C GLU A 19 -10.04 1.45 -5.50
N GLY A 20 -9.94 2.76 -5.27
CA GLY A 20 -8.80 3.38 -4.59
C GLY A 20 -7.52 3.45 -5.42
N ILE A 21 -6.43 3.85 -4.76
CA ILE A 21 -5.09 3.92 -5.38
C ILE A 21 -4.28 2.69 -5.00
N THR A 22 -3.37 2.26 -5.87
CA THR A 22 -2.52 1.08 -5.63
C THR A 22 -1.14 1.51 -5.16
N LEU A 23 -0.78 1.08 -3.95
CA LEU A 23 0.55 1.21 -3.37
C LEU A 23 1.40 0.00 -3.74
N ILE A 24 2.64 0.25 -4.16
CA ILE A 24 3.55 -0.77 -4.64
C ILE A 24 4.90 -0.62 -3.95
N GLY A 25 5.49 -1.71 -3.47
CA GLY A 25 6.87 -1.69 -3.04
C GLY A 25 7.37 -2.91 -2.26
N PRO A 26 8.65 -2.92 -1.85
CA PRO A 26 9.27 -4.10 -1.25
C PRO A 26 8.74 -4.38 0.17
N PRO A 27 8.47 -5.64 0.51
CA PRO A 27 8.03 -6.02 1.85
C PRO A 27 9.14 -5.84 2.89
N ILE A 28 8.76 -5.49 4.11
CA ILE A 28 9.66 -5.34 5.27
C ILE A 28 9.30 -6.33 6.37
N GLY A 29 8.00 -6.41 6.69
CA GLY A 29 7.43 -7.38 7.61
C GLY A 29 6.14 -7.91 7.03
N THR A 30 6.00 -9.23 6.93
CA THR A 30 4.81 -9.87 6.33
C THR A 30 4.06 -10.76 7.32
N SER A 31 4.52 -10.82 8.56
CA SER A 31 3.88 -11.54 9.64
C SER A 31 2.48 -10.96 9.92
N GLY A 32 1.49 -11.86 10.02
CA GLY A 32 0.09 -11.52 10.21
C GLY A 32 -0.68 -11.24 8.91
N GLY A 33 0.00 -11.14 7.78
CA GLY A 33 -0.63 -10.86 6.49
C GLY A 33 -1.36 -9.52 6.42
N LEU A 34 -2.00 -9.28 5.29
CA LEU A 34 -2.92 -8.18 5.05
C LEU A 34 -4.14 -8.73 4.32
N GLU A 35 -5.33 -8.30 4.71
CA GLU A 35 -6.61 -8.72 4.15
C GLU A 35 -7.42 -7.50 3.68
N ILE A 36 -8.42 -7.73 2.82
CA ILE A 36 -9.37 -6.67 2.44
C ILE A 36 -10.18 -6.27 3.68
N GLY A 37 -10.35 -4.95 3.89
CA GLY A 37 -10.97 -4.36 5.08
C GLY A 37 -9.97 -4.03 6.20
N ASP A 38 -8.71 -4.48 6.11
CA ASP A 38 -7.67 -4.05 7.04
C ASP A 38 -7.34 -2.56 6.85
N THR A 39 -6.95 -1.88 7.93
CA THR A 39 -6.47 -0.51 7.85
C THR A 39 -4.94 -0.47 7.74
N LEU A 40 -4.44 0.26 6.75
CA LEU A 40 -3.04 0.65 6.60
C LEU A 40 -2.87 2.12 7.03
N LEU A 41 -1.85 2.41 7.82
CA LEU A 41 -1.36 3.76 8.03
C LEU A 41 -0.45 4.12 6.85
N VAL A 42 -0.92 5.03 6.00
CA VAL A 42 -0.21 5.48 4.80
C VAL A 42 0.42 6.84 5.08
N PRO A 43 1.75 6.99 4.98
CA PRO A 43 2.42 8.26 5.17
C PRO A 43 2.07 9.24 4.04
N THR A 44 1.77 10.48 4.40
CA THR A 44 1.40 11.54 3.45
C THR A 44 2.50 12.59 3.29
N VAL A 45 2.44 13.34 2.19
CA VAL A 45 3.39 14.43 1.89
C VAL A 45 3.34 15.57 2.91
N GLU A 46 2.27 15.69 3.68
CA GLU A 46 2.12 16.67 4.77
C GLU A 46 2.88 16.25 6.05
N GLY A 47 3.40 15.02 6.10
CA GLY A 47 4.22 14.50 7.20
C GLY A 47 3.45 13.67 8.23
N ASP A 48 2.15 13.49 8.05
CA ASP A 48 1.29 12.66 8.90
C ASP A 48 1.06 11.26 8.31
N HIS A 49 0.32 10.41 9.02
CA HIS A 49 -0.18 9.14 8.50
C HIS A 49 -1.70 9.18 8.40
N THR A 50 -2.23 8.81 7.24
CA THR A 50 -3.66 8.66 7.00
C THR A 50 -4.06 7.20 7.16
N PRO A 51 -5.10 6.88 7.93
CA PRO A 51 -5.67 5.54 7.96
C PRO A 51 -6.45 5.28 6.67
N CYS A 52 -6.02 4.26 5.92
CA CYS A 52 -6.56 3.89 4.63
C CYS A 52 -7.03 2.42 4.68
N GLU A 53 -8.23 2.15 4.17
CA GLU A 53 -8.75 0.80 4.09
C GLU A 53 -8.13 0.05 2.90
N CYS A 54 -7.68 -1.18 3.12
CA CYS A 54 -7.27 -2.10 2.08
C CYS A 54 -8.51 -2.58 1.31
N VAL A 55 -8.65 -2.15 0.06
CA VAL A 55 -9.81 -2.45 -0.79
C VAL A 55 -9.51 -3.51 -1.86
N GLY A 56 -8.24 -3.84 -2.10
CA GLY A 56 -7.90 -4.87 -3.09
C GLY A 56 -6.43 -5.24 -3.20
N PHE A 57 -6.17 -6.32 -3.94
CA PHE A 57 -4.82 -6.83 -4.27
C PHE A 57 -4.70 -7.02 -5.78
N PRO A 58 -4.36 -5.97 -6.54
CA PRO A 58 -4.35 -6.04 -7.99
C PRO A 58 -3.20 -6.92 -8.51
N LEU A 59 -3.49 -7.73 -9.53
CA LEU A 59 -2.52 -8.59 -10.21
C LEU A 59 -1.74 -7.81 -11.26
N VAL A 60 -0.86 -6.92 -10.80
CA VAL A 60 0.03 -6.14 -11.67
C VAL A 60 1.35 -6.89 -11.87
N ASP A 61 1.68 -7.25 -13.11
CA ASP A 61 2.99 -7.79 -13.43
C ASP A 61 4.04 -6.68 -13.35
N LEU A 62 4.99 -6.81 -12.42
CA LEU A 62 6.11 -5.88 -12.24
C LEU A 62 7.44 -6.45 -12.73
N GLY A 63 7.38 -7.59 -13.44
CA GLY A 63 8.54 -8.35 -13.85
C GLY A 63 9.14 -9.21 -12.73
N PRO A 64 10.10 -10.09 -13.09
CA PRO A 64 10.64 -11.11 -12.18
C PRO A 64 11.43 -10.51 -11.00
N GLU A 65 12.08 -9.36 -11.19
CA GLU A 65 12.88 -8.70 -10.14
C GLU A 65 12.01 -8.16 -8.98
N ARG A 66 10.72 -7.93 -9.25
CA ARG A 66 9.74 -7.37 -8.31
C ARG A 66 8.59 -8.33 -8.04
N ALA A 67 8.82 -9.64 -8.24
CA ALA A 67 7.80 -10.65 -8.02
C ALA A 67 7.29 -10.64 -6.57
N SER A 68 8.18 -10.44 -5.60
CA SER A 68 7.86 -10.41 -4.16
C SER A 68 7.30 -9.09 -3.64
N TRP A 69 7.17 -8.06 -4.48
CA TRP A 69 6.71 -6.76 -4.04
C TRP A 69 5.24 -6.79 -3.64
N VAL A 70 4.91 -6.03 -2.60
CA VAL A 70 3.53 -5.80 -2.18
C VAL A 70 2.84 -4.93 -3.22
N ARG A 71 1.59 -5.27 -3.51
CA ARG A 71 0.67 -4.53 -4.38
C ARG A 71 -0.66 -4.49 -3.64
N VAL A 72 -1.08 -3.33 -3.19
CA VAL A 72 -2.31 -3.19 -2.40
C VAL A 72 -3.05 -1.93 -2.82
N SER A 73 -4.33 -2.07 -3.13
CA SER A 73 -5.22 -0.95 -3.37
C SER A 73 -5.79 -0.47 -2.05
N VAL A 74 -5.76 0.83 -1.82
CA VAL A 74 -6.25 1.48 -0.61
C VAL A 74 -7.22 2.62 -0.91
N GLY A 75 -8.27 2.73 -0.10
CA GLY A 75 -9.20 3.85 -0.10
C GLY A 75 -8.87 4.88 0.98
N GLY A 76 -9.33 6.12 0.78
CA GLY A 76 -9.21 7.20 1.78
C GLY A 76 -7.99 8.10 1.65
N VAL A 77 -7.21 7.97 0.58
CA VAL A 77 -6.10 8.87 0.23
C VAL A 77 -5.99 9.01 -1.29
N MET A 78 -5.58 10.19 -1.75
CA MET A 78 -5.36 10.50 -3.16
C MET A 78 -3.91 10.22 -3.58
N LEU A 79 -3.68 10.05 -4.87
CA LEU A 79 -2.37 9.68 -5.43
C LEU A 79 -1.27 10.68 -5.09
N ASP A 80 -1.57 11.98 -5.14
CA ASP A 80 -0.64 13.08 -4.87
C ASP A 80 -0.42 13.36 -3.37
N GLU A 81 -1.25 12.76 -2.51
CA GLU A 81 -1.12 12.88 -1.06
C GLU A 81 -0.11 11.87 -0.49
N VAL A 82 0.18 10.77 -1.19
CA VAL A 82 1.05 9.70 -0.68
C VAL A 82 2.53 10.06 -0.76
N LEU A 83 3.25 9.83 0.34
CA LEU A 83 4.69 10.01 0.39
C LEU A 83 5.45 8.77 -0.12
N VAL A 84 5.85 8.79 -1.39
CA VAL A 84 6.74 7.76 -1.98
C VAL A 84 8.11 7.78 -1.31
N GLY A 85 8.66 6.59 -1.06
CA GLY A 85 9.90 6.35 -0.33
C GLY A 85 9.72 6.17 1.18
N ALA A 86 8.50 6.37 1.70
CA ALA A 86 8.16 6.14 3.09
C ALA A 86 7.51 4.77 3.31
N ARG A 87 7.19 4.45 4.57
CA ARG A 87 6.74 3.13 4.99
C ARG A 87 5.25 3.11 5.31
N ALA A 88 4.52 2.18 4.70
CA ALA A 88 3.16 1.85 5.10
C ALA A 88 3.18 0.71 6.13
N THR A 89 2.31 0.79 7.13
CA THR A 89 2.17 -0.22 8.19
C THR A 89 0.72 -0.54 8.45
N ARG A 90 0.36 -1.80 8.66
CA ARG A 90 -0.98 -2.17 9.15
C ARG A 90 -1.22 -1.50 10.50
N GLN A 91 -2.44 -1.01 10.73
CA GLN A 91 -2.89 -0.53 12.03
C GLN A 91 -3.28 -1.74 12.91
N ALA A 92 -2.89 -1.73 14.18
CA ALA A 92 -3.09 -2.86 15.10
C ALA A 92 -4.54 -2.95 15.63
#